data_AF-A0A2R9STI8-F1
#
_entry.id   AF-A0A2R9STI8-F1
#
_cell.length_a   1.000
_cell.length_b   1.000
_cell.length_c   1.000
_cell.angle_alpha   90.00
_cell.angle_beta   90.00
_cell.angle_gamma   90.00
#
_symmetry.space_group_name_H-M   'P 1'
#
loop_
_entity.id
_entity.type
_entity.pdbx_description
1 polymer ?
#
loop_
_entity_poly.entity_id
_entity_poly.type
_entity_poly.pdbx_seq_one_letter_code
_entity_poly.pdbx_strand_id
1 'polypeptide(L)'
;MITKIFRPFWSYDVQKTEEWLSSMAEKGHQLVKINKGTRLFIFEQAEPRKRTYRIGFDKIQPHLLSKVLLDDGWVKILQSGRWYVTANEQPQELIKTFPVREGIVKHNKSIGYIFASVLIYLTIIVMFNLIIRSTLFFQDVPVHFVESPLWILTYSSMGIGIALWVLALYSVMKINKINKKLIAENTHRKKLQGSGTVERRLSQDEEKWLMRSGQLVVKRRIAWMYAPDKLEKWLEAMEEQGLNLFRVGKTGTVFYFKIGSPRKISYCADYQNNTDESYFDIHRDAGWESAYVSTSSFQKWTLWSREYSMGEEEPQIYSDKSHQLKHARRIAVTYSCMFIPLVIFNILFIGANIHQMFNYNLDKIELLNMILFVILILIYGSFSIRTWLYYRRLSKRYNYNM
;
A
#
# COMPACT_ATOMS: atom_id res chain seq x y z
N MET A 1 8.78 37.92 -23.67
CA MET A 1 7.39 37.94 -23.14
C MET A 1 7.25 36.88 -22.08
N ILE A 2 6.60 37.18 -20.94
CA ILE A 2 6.41 36.24 -19.83
C ILE A 2 4.99 35.67 -19.87
N THR A 3 4.84 34.35 -19.91
CA THR A 3 3.54 33.65 -19.92
C THR A 3 3.37 32.86 -18.64
N LYS A 4 2.21 32.99 -17.98
CA LYS A 4 1.86 32.27 -16.75
C LYS A 4 0.72 31.29 -17.03
N ILE A 5 0.90 30.01 -16.72
CA ILE A 5 -0.09 28.96 -16.98
C ILE A 5 -0.41 28.21 -15.68
N PHE A 6 -1.70 28.12 -15.35
CA PHE A 6 -2.20 27.39 -14.18
C PHE A 6 -2.44 25.91 -14.50
N ARG A 7 -1.96 25.01 -13.63
CA ARG A 7 -2.09 23.57 -13.84
C ARG A 7 -2.40 22.84 -12.52
N PRO A 8 -3.68 22.69 -12.12
CA PRO A 8 -4.04 22.32 -10.75
C PRO A 8 -3.57 20.93 -10.32
N PHE A 9 -3.34 20.00 -11.23
CA PHE A 9 -3.04 18.59 -10.89
C PHE A 9 -1.62 18.15 -11.27
N TRP A 10 -0.73 19.11 -11.52
CA TRP A 10 0.62 18.85 -12.03
C TRP A 10 1.45 17.94 -11.11
N SER A 11 1.27 18.08 -9.79
CA SER A 11 2.16 17.46 -8.79
C SER A 11 1.99 15.95 -8.70
N TYR A 12 0.79 15.42 -8.98
CA TYR A 12 0.59 13.97 -9.02
C TYR A 12 0.42 13.42 -10.44
N ASP A 13 0.16 14.27 -11.45
CA ASP A 13 0.15 13.93 -12.88
C ASP A 13 1.43 14.41 -13.58
N VAL A 14 2.57 13.94 -13.06
CA VAL A 14 3.90 14.41 -13.48
C VAL A 14 4.21 14.06 -14.93
N GLN A 15 3.84 12.87 -15.42
CA GLN A 15 4.12 12.45 -16.80
C GLN A 15 3.40 13.35 -17.81
N LYS A 16 2.11 13.62 -17.61
CA LYS A 16 1.37 14.57 -18.46
C LYS A 16 1.93 15.99 -18.34
N THR A 17 2.58 16.32 -17.23
CA THR A 17 3.28 17.60 -17.05
C THR A 17 4.59 17.65 -17.82
N GLU A 18 5.37 16.58 -17.79
CA GLU A 18 6.60 16.44 -18.58
C GLU A 18 6.33 16.55 -20.08
N GLU A 19 5.38 15.77 -20.61
CA GLU A 19 4.97 15.81 -22.02
C GLU A 19 4.52 17.22 -22.45
N TRP A 20 3.76 17.89 -21.58
CA TRP A 20 3.32 19.26 -21.82
C TRP A 20 4.48 20.26 -21.77
N LEU A 21 5.43 20.12 -20.84
CA LEU A 21 6.62 20.97 -20.79
C LEU A 21 7.47 20.80 -22.06
N SER A 22 7.62 19.57 -22.56
CA SER A 22 8.28 19.30 -23.83
C SER A 22 7.57 19.99 -24.99
N SER A 23 6.24 19.88 -25.08
CA SER A 23 5.46 20.60 -26.11
C SER A 23 5.58 22.13 -26.01
N MET A 24 5.71 22.68 -24.79
CA MET A 24 5.92 24.12 -24.59
C MET A 24 7.31 24.55 -25.08
N ALA A 25 8.35 23.76 -24.81
CA ALA A 25 9.70 24.05 -25.30
C ALA A 25 9.80 23.98 -26.83
N GLU A 26 9.09 23.04 -27.46
CA GLU A 26 8.98 22.96 -28.93
C GLU A 26 8.28 24.18 -29.54
N LYS A 27 7.44 24.88 -28.77
CA LYS A 27 6.79 26.13 -29.18
C LYS A 27 7.63 27.38 -28.87
N GLY A 28 8.85 27.21 -28.37
CA GLY A 28 9.72 28.32 -27.98
C GLY A 28 9.36 28.93 -26.63
N HIS A 29 8.76 28.17 -25.71
CA HIS A 29 8.53 28.61 -24.34
C HIS A 29 9.50 27.91 -23.38
N GLN A 30 10.46 28.66 -22.85
CA GLN A 30 11.40 28.16 -21.86
C GLN A 30 10.82 28.29 -20.45
N LEU A 31 10.80 27.19 -19.71
CA LEU A 31 10.37 27.17 -18.31
C LEU A 31 11.38 27.89 -17.42
N VAL A 32 10.92 28.92 -16.71
CA VAL A 32 11.75 29.74 -15.81
C VAL A 32 11.46 29.41 -14.34
N LYS A 33 10.19 29.27 -13.98
CA LYS A 33 9.81 29.08 -12.58
C LYS A 33 8.52 28.27 -12.42
N ILE A 34 8.48 27.48 -11.35
CA ILE A 34 7.27 26.79 -10.88
C ILE A 34 6.90 27.32 -9.50
N ASN A 35 5.73 27.95 -9.39
CA ASN A 35 5.14 28.26 -8.11
C ASN A 35 4.26 27.09 -7.64
N LYS A 36 4.78 26.32 -6.68
CA LYS A 36 4.12 25.13 -6.14
C LYS A 36 2.80 25.43 -5.40
N GLY A 37 2.70 26.59 -4.75
CA GLY A 37 1.53 26.96 -3.94
C GLY A 37 0.35 27.38 -4.83
N THR A 38 0.62 28.28 -5.78
CA THR A 38 -0.41 28.74 -6.74
C THR A 38 -0.56 27.84 -7.95
N ARG A 39 0.28 26.80 -8.07
CA ARG A 39 0.29 25.84 -9.19
C ARG A 39 0.47 26.51 -10.57
N LEU A 40 1.23 27.60 -10.59
CA LEU A 40 1.54 28.38 -11.79
C LEU A 40 2.92 28.03 -12.33
N PHE A 41 2.98 27.83 -13.64
CA PHE A 41 4.21 27.68 -14.42
C PHE A 41 4.48 28.98 -15.17
N ILE A 42 5.70 29.49 -15.04
CA ILE A 42 6.11 30.77 -15.62
C ILE A 42 7.14 30.47 -16.72
N PHE A 43 6.85 30.95 -17.92
CA PHE A 43 7.66 30.77 -19.11
C PHE A 43 8.14 32.10 -19.66
N GLU A 44 9.29 32.06 -20.31
CA GLU A 44 9.80 33.13 -21.15
C GLU A 44 9.86 32.66 -22.62
N GLN A 45 9.69 33.61 -23.54
CA GLN A 45 9.86 33.35 -24.96
C GLN A 45 11.34 33.09 -25.25
N ALA A 46 11.62 31.96 -25.87
CA ALA A 46 12.94 31.50 -26.27
C ALA A 46 12.86 30.81 -27.64
N GLU A 47 13.99 30.35 -28.16
CA GLU A 47 14.02 29.56 -29.39
C GLU A 47 13.35 28.19 -29.19
N PRO A 48 12.58 27.71 -30.19
CA PRO A 48 12.06 26.34 -30.21
C PRO A 48 13.16 25.29 -30.05
N ARG A 49 13.04 24.43 -29.04
CA ARG A 49 13.99 23.34 -28.78
C ARG A 49 13.27 22.05 -28.40
N LYS A 50 13.70 20.93 -28.98
CA LYS A 50 13.26 19.60 -28.55
C LYS A 50 13.98 19.25 -27.26
N ARG A 51 13.24 19.22 -26.16
CA ARG A 51 13.75 18.90 -24.82
C ARG A 51 12.86 17.88 -24.15
N THR A 52 13.48 16.84 -23.60
CA THR A 52 12.80 15.88 -22.74
C THR A 52 12.88 16.38 -21.30
N TYR A 53 11.73 16.70 -20.70
CA TYR A 53 11.69 17.12 -19.30
C TYR A 53 11.41 15.94 -18.37
N ARG A 54 12.01 15.97 -17.17
CA ARG A 54 11.68 15.06 -16.09
C ARG A 54 11.52 15.82 -14.79
N ILE A 55 10.46 15.50 -14.07
CA ILE A 55 10.15 16.07 -12.76
C ILE A 55 10.53 15.03 -11.72
N GLY A 56 11.21 15.45 -10.66
CA GLY A 56 11.51 14.61 -9.50
C GLY A 56 11.09 15.27 -8.19
N PHE A 57 10.97 14.45 -7.14
CA PHE A 57 10.57 14.92 -5.81
C PHE A 57 11.51 14.36 -4.75
N ASP A 58 12.56 15.10 -4.39
CA ASP A 58 13.49 14.74 -3.31
C ASP A 58 14.14 15.98 -2.69
N LYS A 59 14.63 15.85 -1.46
CA LYS A 59 15.48 16.87 -0.84
C LYS A 59 16.87 16.79 -1.47
N ILE A 60 17.07 17.41 -2.63
CA ILE A 60 18.36 17.38 -3.33
C ILE A 60 19.16 18.64 -3.03
N GLN A 61 20.41 18.48 -2.57
CA GLN A 61 21.40 19.56 -2.59
C GLN A 61 21.89 19.81 -4.02
N PRO A 62 22.36 21.02 -4.39
CA PRO A 62 22.49 21.42 -5.78
C PRO A 62 23.38 20.55 -6.70
N HIS A 63 24.28 19.71 -6.15
CA HIS A 63 25.40 19.04 -6.83
C HIS A 63 25.17 17.54 -7.17
N LEU A 64 23.93 17.03 -7.11
CA LEU A 64 23.68 15.60 -6.89
C LEU A 64 22.82 14.87 -7.95
N LEU A 65 22.86 15.30 -9.22
CA LEU A 65 22.57 14.33 -10.27
C LEU A 65 23.69 13.28 -10.20
N SER A 66 23.34 11.98 -10.23
CA SER A 66 24.38 10.94 -10.25
C SER A 66 25.29 11.17 -11.45
N LYS A 67 26.59 10.86 -11.33
CA LYS A 67 27.54 11.03 -12.45
C LYS A 67 27.01 10.39 -13.74
N VAL A 68 26.42 9.21 -13.61
CA VAL A 68 25.70 8.49 -14.67
C VAL A 68 24.64 9.34 -15.39
N LEU A 69 23.82 10.10 -14.65
CA LEU A 69 22.79 10.95 -15.26
C LEU A 69 23.40 12.18 -15.96
N LEU A 70 24.46 12.76 -15.39
CA LEU A 70 25.19 13.87 -16.02
C LEU A 70 25.87 13.40 -17.31
N ASP A 71 26.50 12.22 -17.28
CA ASP A 71 27.18 11.60 -18.42
C ASP A 71 26.20 11.25 -19.55
N ASP A 72 24.95 10.90 -19.21
CA ASP A 72 23.85 10.65 -20.15
C ASP A 72 23.12 11.95 -20.59
N GLY A 73 23.65 13.12 -20.24
CA GLY A 73 23.19 14.42 -20.73
C GLY A 73 22.04 15.09 -19.94
N TRP A 74 21.72 14.60 -18.73
CA TRP A 74 20.71 15.23 -17.89
C TRP A 74 21.26 16.46 -17.16
N VAL A 75 20.56 17.58 -17.27
CA VAL A 75 20.89 18.82 -16.54
C VAL A 75 19.71 19.26 -15.71
N LYS A 76 19.96 19.71 -14.47
CA LYS A 76 18.93 20.30 -13.61
C LYS A 76 18.64 21.72 -14.05
N ILE A 77 17.39 21.99 -14.45
CA ILE A 77 16.95 23.33 -14.87
C ILE A 77 16.50 24.16 -13.67
N LEU A 78 15.69 23.57 -12.78
CA LEU A 78 15.09 24.32 -11.68
C LEU A 78 14.85 23.46 -10.45
N GLN A 79 14.74 24.13 -9.30
CA GLN A 79 14.36 23.51 -8.04
C GLN A 79 13.45 24.45 -7.24
N SER A 80 12.35 23.90 -6.71
CA SER A 80 11.36 24.61 -5.90
C SER A 80 11.00 23.75 -4.68
N GLY A 81 11.73 23.97 -3.59
CA GLY A 81 11.69 23.10 -2.41
C GLY A 81 12.20 21.68 -2.73
N ARG A 82 11.34 20.68 -2.54
CA ARG A 82 11.64 19.27 -2.84
C ARG A 82 11.37 18.89 -4.30
N TRP A 83 10.74 19.78 -5.06
CA TRP A 83 10.50 19.55 -6.49
C TRP A 83 11.70 20.04 -7.28
N TYR A 84 12.15 19.23 -8.24
CA TYR A 84 13.16 19.64 -9.19
C TYR A 84 12.76 19.21 -10.60
N VAL A 85 13.26 19.92 -11.59
CA VAL A 85 13.06 19.59 -13.00
C VAL A 85 14.41 19.47 -13.68
N THR A 86 14.61 18.36 -14.36
CA THR A 86 15.75 18.11 -15.22
C THR A 86 15.31 18.10 -16.68
N ALA A 87 16.23 18.41 -17.58
CA ALA A 87 16.03 18.21 -19.00
C ALA A 87 17.20 17.51 -19.65
N ASN A 88 16.91 16.88 -20.77
CA ASN A 88 17.89 16.31 -21.68
C ASN A 88 17.52 16.75 -23.12
N GLU A 89 18.51 17.12 -23.91
CA GLU A 89 18.36 17.55 -25.31
C GLU A 89 18.54 16.40 -26.31
N GLN A 90 19.01 15.24 -25.85
CA GLN A 90 19.16 14.07 -26.69
C GLN A 90 17.80 13.50 -27.15
N PRO A 91 17.73 12.95 -28.38
CA PRO A 91 16.57 12.18 -28.82
C PRO A 91 16.21 11.08 -27.82
N GLN A 92 14.93 10.90 -27.56
CA GLN A 92 14.43 9.98 -26.51
C GLN A 92 14.92 8.53 -26.67
N GLU A 93 15.26 8.12 -27.89
CA GLU A 93 15.78 6.79 -28.23
C GLU A 93 17.23 6.56 -27.75
N LEU A 94 18.00 7.64 -27.57
CA LEU A 94 19.41 7.57 -27.15
C LEU A 94 19.57 7.66 -25.63
N ILE A 95 18.54 8.12 -24.91
CA ILE A 95 18.57 8.28 -23.46
C ILE A 95 18.46 6.91 -22.79
N LYS A 96 19.54 6.46 -22.16
CA LYS A 96 19.59 5.14 -21.50
C LYS A 96 19.19 5.21 -20.04
N THR A 97 19.36 6.36 -19.41
CA THR A 97 19.18 6.54 -17.96
C THR A 97 18.16 7.65 -17.69
N PHE A 98 17.37 7.50 -16.65
CA PHE A 98 16.41 8.53 -16.25
C PHE A 98 16.38 8.67 -14.73
N PRO A 99 16.01 9.85 -14.20
CA PRO A 99 15.89 10.08 -12.77
C PRO A 99 14.93 9.09 -12.09
N VAL A 100 15.26 8.72 -10.85
CA VAL A 100 14.45 7.84 -10.00
C VAL A 100 13.14 8.52 -9.60
N ARG A 101 12.02 7.78 -9.63
CA ARG A 101 10.65 8.32 -9.42
C ARG A 101 10.03 7.97 -8.06
N GLU A 102 10.78 7.33 -7.17
CA GLU A 102 10.28 6.82 -5.89
C GLU A 102 9.72 7.94 -5.00
N GLY A 103 10.43 9.07 -4.91
CA GLY A 103 9.99 10.23 -4.14
C GLY A 103 8.62 10.77 -4.58
N ILE A 104 8.32 10.75 -5.89
CA ILE A 104 7.02 11.17 -6.44
C ILE A 104 5.92 10.19 -6.02
N VAL A 105 6.18 8.88 -6.10
CA VAL A 105 5.22 7.86 -5.68
C VAL A 105 4.89 8.01 -4.19
N LYS A 106 5.89 8.28 -3.35
CA LYS A 106 5.72 8.52 -1.91
C LYS A 106 4.88 9.77 -1.65
N HIS A 107 5.18 10.87 -2.34
CA HIS A 107 4.40 12.11 -2.27
C HIS A 107 2.94 11.91 -2.70
N ASN A 108 2.72 11.22 -3.82
CA ASN A 108 1.40 10.92 -4.34
C ASN A 108 0.58 10.06 -3.36
N LYS A 109 1.20 9.07 -2.70
CA LYS A 109 0.55 8.28 -1.65
C LYS A 109 0.08 9.17 -0.49
N SER A 110 0.92 10.11 -0.04
CA SER A 110 0.53 11.05 1.02
C SER A 110 -0.69 11.90 0.64
N ILE A 111 -0.69 12.48 -0.57
CA ILE A 111 -1.87 13.22 -1.07
C ILE A 111 -3.09 12.30 -1.22
N GLY A 112 -2.88 11.08 -1.71
CA GLY A 112 -3.92 10.07 -1.84
C GLY A 112 -4.61 9.76 -0.51
N TYR A 113 -3.84 9.67 0.59
CA TYR A 113 -4.42 9.49 1.93
C TYR A 113 -5.26 10.68 2.37
N ILE A 114 -4.84 11.92 2.09
CA ILE A 114 -5.64 13.11 2.44
C ILE A 114 -7.01 13.05 1.74
N PHE A 115 -7.03 12.80 0.43
CA PHE A 115 -8.30 12.67 -0.30
C PHE A 115 -9.11 11.46 0.16
N ALA A 116 -8.47 10.33 0.46
CA ALA A 116 -9.16 9.16 0.99
C ALA A 116 -9.80 9.44 2.36
N SER A 117 -9.12 10.16 3.26
CA SER A 117 -9.66 10.56 4.56
C SER A 117 -10.86 11.49 4.40
N VAL A 118 -10.80 12.48 3.50
CA VAL A 118 -11.94 13.36 3.19
C VAL A 118 -13.11 12.54 2.62
N LEU A 119 -12.84 11.62 1.69
CA LEU A 119 -13.85 10.75 1.09
C LEU A 119 -14.54 9.87 2.15
N ILE A 120 -13.76 9.24 3.04
CA ILE A 120 -14.27 8.40 4.13
C ILE A 120 -15.12 9.24 5.08
N TYR A 121 -14.63 10.41 5.51
CA TYR A 121 -15.35 11.31 6.40
C TYR A 121 -16.71 11.73 5.84
N LEU A 122 -16.73 12.21 4.59
CA LEU A 122 -17.98 12.60 3.92
C LEU A 122 -18.93 11.40 3.73
N THR A 123 -18.39 10.22 3.45
CA THR A 123 -19.19 8.98 3.34
C THR A 123 -19.80 8.59 4.67
N ILE A 124 -19.07 8.69 5.79
CA ILE A 124 -19.57 8.42 7.14
C ILE A 124 -20.72 9.36 7.48
N ILE A 125 -20.60 10.66 7.17
CA ILE A 125 -21.69 11.63 7.40
C ILE A 125 -22.96 11.22 6.64
N VAL A 126 -22.82 10.87 5.35
CA VAL A 126 -23.96 10.43 4.53
C VAL A 126 -24.57 9.15 5.08
N MET A 127 -23.74 8.15 5.42
CA MET A 127 -24.20 6.89 6.00
C MET A 127 -24.91 7.10 7.33
N PHE A 128 -24.38 7.93 8.22
CA PHE A 128 -25.00 8.25 9.50
C PHE A 128 -26.39 8.86 9.33
N ASN A 129 -26.52 9.82 8.41
CA ASN A 129 -27.81 10.43 8.10
C ASN A 129 -28.81 9.43 7.48
N LEU A 130 -28.33 8.52 6.61
CA LEU A 130 -29.16 7.46 6.04
C LEU A 130 -29.62 6.45 7.09
N ILE A 131 -28.75 6.09 8.04
CA ILE A 131 -29.09 5.20 9.16
C ILE A 131 -30.19 5.81 10.02
N ILE A 132 -30.04 7.07 10.45
CA ILE A 132 -31.08 7.76 11.26
C ILE A 132 -32.43 7.81 10.52
N ARG A 133 -32.41 8.13 9.21
CA ARG A 133 -33.64 8.16 8.41
C ARG A 133 -34.26 6.77 8.29
N SER A 134 -33.45 5.73 8.12
CA SER A 134 -33.95 4.36 8.06
C SER A 134 -34.58 3.91 9.36
N THR A 135 -33.97 4.21 10.52
CA THR A 135 -34.53 3.84 11.83
C THR A 135 -35.86 4.53 12.10
N LEU A 136 -35.99 5.81 11.73
CA LEU A 136 -37.26 6.53 11.85
C LEU A 136 -38.36 5.95 10.94
N PHE A 137 -37.99 5.53 9.73
CA PHE A 137 -38.92 4.89 8.79
C PHE A 137 -39.44 3.54 9.30
N PHE A 138 -38.59 2.74 9.95
CA PHE A 138 -39.00 1.43 10.49
C PHE A 138 -39.80 1.50 11.81
N GLN A 139 -39.81 2.64 12.49
CA GLN A 139 -40.52 2.82 13.76
C GLN A 139 -41.95 3.38 13.59
N ASP A 140 -42.44 3.54 12.35
CA ASP A 140 -43.76 4.13 12.02
C ASP A 140 -44.06 5.46 12.75
N VAL A 141 -43.00 6.19 13.13
CA VAL A 141 -43.14 7.50 13.76
C VAL A 141 -43.56 8.50 12.69
N PRO A 142 -44.63 9.28 12.89
CA PRO A 142 -45.03 10.30 11.92
C PRO A 142 -43.91 11.34 11.77
N VAL A 143 -43.23 11.32 10.63
CA VAL A 143 -42.14 12.25 10.31
C VAL A 143 -42.72 13.53 9.72
N HIS A 144 -42.73 14.59 10.51
CA HIS A 144 -43.04 15.93 10.01
C HIS A 144 -41.78 16.58 9.43
N PHE A 145 -41.76 16.80 8.11
CA PHE A 145 -40.69 17.53 7.44
C PHE A 145 -40.87 19.02 7.69
N VAL A 146 -39.98 19.61 8.49
CA VAL A 146 -39.91 21.06 8.69
C VAL A 146 -38.83 21.61 7.76
N GLU A 147 -39.20 22.53 6.88
CA GLU A 147 -38.23 23.20 6.02
C GLU A 147 -37.26 24.04 6.85
N SER A 148 -35.97 24.00 6.50
CA SER A 148 -34.98 24.82 7.18
C SER A 148 -35.22 26.30 6.86
N PRO A 149 -35.29 27.18 7.87
CA PRO A 149 -35.31 28.64 7.65
C PRO A 149 -34.10 29.13 6.84
N LEU A 150 -33.00 28.37 6.84
CA LEU A 150 -31.77 28.62 6.07
C LEU A 150 -31.61 27.62 4.91
N TRP A 151 -32.69 27.38 4.16
CA TRP A 151 -32.71 26.41 3.07
C TRP A 151 -31.59 26.64 2.03
N ILE A 152 -31.32 27.90 1.64
CA ILE A 152 -30.25 28.25 0.69
C ILE A 152 -28.89 27.74 1.17
N LEU A 153 -28.56 27.99 2.45
CA LEU A 153 -27.30 27.56 3.04
C LEU A 153 -27.23 26.02 3.10
N THR A 154 -28.36 25.38 3.42
CA THR A 154 -28.48 23.93 3.53
C THR A 154 -28.22 23.25 2.18
N TYR A 155 -28.92 23.66 1.12
CA TYR A 155 -28.71 23.08 -0.21
C TYR A 155 -27.36 23.46 -0.81
N SER A 156 -26.85 24.67 -0.55
CA SER A 156 -25.51 25.07 -1.00
C SER A 156 -24.42 24.23 -0.33
N SER A 157 -24.51 23.99 0.98
CA SER A 157 -23.56 23.14 1.71
C SER A 157 -23.62 21.69 1.24
N MET A 158 -24.82 21.16 0.94
CA MET A 158 -24.99 19.84 0.34
C MET A 158 -24.33 19.76 -1.04
N GLY A 159 -24.54 20.75 -1.90
CA GLY A 159 -23.91 20.84 -3.22
C GLY A 159 -22.38 20.88 -3.14
N ILE A 160 -21.82 21.68 -2.22
CA ILE A 160 -20.38 21.73 -1.95
C ILE A 160 -19.88 20.37 -1.45
N GLY A 161 -20.62 19.73 -0.54
CA GLY A 161 -20.28 18.39 -0.02
C GLY A 161 -20.21 17.34 -1.13
N ILE A 162 -21.19 17.31 -2.03
CA ILE A 162 -21.21 16.41 -3.20
C ILE A 162 -20.03 16.70 -4.13
N ALA A 163 -19.76 17.97 -4.44
CA ALA A 163 -18.64 18.36 -5.29
C ALA A 163 -17.29 17.93 -4.69
N LEU A 164 -17.10 18.12 -3.38
CA LEU A 164 -15.90 17.68 -2.65
C LEU A 164 -15.79 16.15 -2.64
N TRP A 165 -16.90 15.44 -2.45
CA TRP A 165 -16.93 13.98 -2.48
C TRP A 165 -16.51 13.44 -3.85
N VAL A 166 -17.08 13.98 -4.93
CA VAL A 166 -16.73 13.62 -6.32
C VAL A 166 -15.26 13.94 -6.62
N LEU A 167 -14.78 15.12 -6.20
CA LEU A 167 -13.38 15.52 -6.37
C LEU A 167 -12.42 14.59 -5.63
N ALA A 168 -12.76 14.21 -4.39
CA ALA A 168 -11.97 13.30 -3.58
C ALA A 168 -11.92 11.90 -4.21
N LEU A 169 -13.07 11.38 -4.65
CA LEU A 169 -13.16 10.09 -5.35
C LEU A 169 -12.32 10.09 -6.63
N TYR A 170 -12.49 11.11 -7.48
CA TYR A 170 -11.71 11.27 -8.71
C TYR A 170 -10.20 11.31 -8.42
N SER A 171 -9.80 12.09 -7.42
CA SER A 171 -8.39 12.26 -7.06
C SER A 171 -7.76 10.95 -6.58
N VAL A 172 -8.46 10.19 -5.72
CA VAL A 172 -8.00 8.87 -5.26
C VAL A 172 -7.82 7.90 -6.43
N MET A 173 -8.83 7.79 -7.31
CA MET A 173 -8.77 6.91 -8.48
C MET A 173 -7.63 7.30 -9.41
N LYS A 174 -7.48 8.59 -9.71
CA LYS A 174 -6.45 9.11 -10.60
C LYS A 174 -5.04 8.92 -10.04
N ILE A 175 -4.81 9.24 -8.77
CA ILE A 175 -3.53 9.04 -8.08
C ILE A 175 -3.14 7.56 -8.10
N ASN A 176 -4.08 6.66 -7.79
CA ASN A 176 -3.81 5.22 -7.81
C ASN A 176 -3.44 4.72 -9.22
N LYS A 177 -4.14 5.19 -10.25
CA LYS A 177 -3.81 4.86 -11.65
C LYS A 177 -2.41 5.34 -12.04
N ILE A 178 -2.05 6.57 -11.69
CA ILE A 178 -0.74 7.15 -12.03
C ILE A 178 0.37 6.45 -11.25
N ASN A 179 0.21 6.22 -9.95
CA ASN A 179 1.19 5.49 -9.15
C ASN A 179 1.42 4.08 -9.70
N LYS A 180 0.37 3.38 -10.15
CA LYS A 180 0.51 2.07 -10.80
C LYS A 180 1.36 2.16 -12.07
N LYS A 181 1.17 3.21 -12.89
CA LYS A 181 1.97 3.45 -14.10
C LYS A 181 3.43 3.76 -13.77
N LEU A 182 3.69 4.61 -12.77
CA LEU A 182 5.04 4.97 -12.32
C LEU A 182 5.80 3.76 -11.76
N ILE A 183 5.13 2.92 -10.96
CA ILE A 183 5.71 1.70 -10.41
C ILE A 183 6.00 0.69 -11.53
N ALA A 184 5.06 0.50 -12.47
CA ALA A 184 5.26 -0.40 -13.60
C ALA A 184 6.45 0.02 -14.50
N GLU A 185 6.63 1.32 -14.72
CA GLU A 185 7.78 1.88 -15.43
C GLU A 185 9.11 1.53 -14.72
N ASN A 186 9.18 1.70 -13.40
CA ASN A 186 10.34 1.29 -12.60
C ASN A 186 10.58 -0.23 -12.67
N THR A 187 9.53 -1.04 -12.52
CA THR A 187 9.64 -2.51 -12.54
C THR A 187 10.12 -3.02 -13.90
N HIS A 188 9.57 -2.50 -14.99
CA HIS A 188 10.00 -2.85 -16.35
C HIS A 188 11.48 -2.50 -16.57
N ARG A 189 11.94 -1.35 -16.07
CA ARG A 189 13.35 -0.97 -16.15
C ARG A 189 14.26 -1.91 -15.34
N LYS A 190 13.88 -2.27 -14.11
CA LYS A 190 14.66 -3.25 -13.31
C LYS A 190 14.80 -4.60 -14.03
N LYS A 191 13.77 -5.00 -14.78
CA LYS A 191 13.79 -6.22 -15.62
C LYS A 191 14.78 -6.13 -16.78
N LEU A 192 14.91 -4.95 -17.41
CA LEU A 192 15.89 -4.70 -18.48
C LEU A 192 17.34 -4.57 -17.95
N GLN A 193 17.51 -4.13 -16.71
CA GLN A 193 18.83 -3.93 -16.07
C GLN A 193 19.40 -5.21 -15.43
N GLY A 194 18.86 -6.40 -15.72
CA GLY A 194 19.50 -7.66 -15.34
C GLY A 194 19.48 -8.01 -13.85
N SER A 195 18.65 -7.35 -13.03
CA SER A 195 18.32 -7.84 -11.68
C SER A 195 17.39 -9.06 -11.83
N GLY A 196 17.95 -10.22 -12.16
CA GLY A 196 17.30 -11.52 -11.94
C GLY A 196 17.03 -11.63 -10.45
N THR A 197 15.83 -11.88 -9.96
CA THR A 197 14.83 -12.86 -10.36
C THR A 197 13.47 -12.17 -10.31
N VAL A 198 12.81 -12.00 -11.45
CA VAL A 198 11.41 -11.54 -11.48
C VAL A 198 10.53 -12.78 -11.43
N GLU A 199 9.79 -12.94 -10.33
CA GLU A 199 8.68 -13.90 -10.14
C GLU A 199 8.07 -14.29 -11.50
N ARG A 200 8.36 -15.49 -12.01
CA ARG A 200 7.64 -16.03 -13.18
C ARG A 200 6.21 -16.33 -12.74
N ARG A 201 5.34 -15.32 -12.76
CA ARG A 201 3.91 -15.51 -12.61
C ARG A 201 3.42 -16.31 -13.80
N LEU A 202 3.09 -17.57 -13.58
CA LEU A 202 2.42 -18.42 -14.57
C LEU A 202 1.17 -17.68 -15.09
N SER A 203 0.90 -17.84 -16.39
CA SER A 203 -0.31 -17.30 -17.00
C SER A 203 -1.55 -17.90 -16.33
N GLN A 204 -2.68 -17.18 -16.32
CA GLN A 204 -3.94 -17.71 -15.79
C GLN A 204 -4.36 -19.03 -16.47
N ASP A 205 -3.96 -19.22 -17.73
CA ASP A 205 -4.25 -20.44 -18.49
C ASP A 205 -3.34 -21.60 -18.08
N GLU A 206 -2.07 -21.33 -17.78
CA GLU A 206 -1.13 -22.32 -17.23
C GLU A 206 -1.58 -22.77 -15.83
N GLU A 207 -2.06 -21.84 -14.99
CA GLU A 207 -2.62 -22.18 -13.67
C GLU A 207 -3.85 -23.08 -13.78
N LYS A 208 -4.79 -22.75 -14.68
CA LYS A 208 -5.98 -23.57 -14.92
C LYS A 208 -5.60 -24.95 -15.44
N TRP A 209 -4.61 -25.04 -16.32
CA TRP A 209 -4.10 -26.31 -16.81
C TRP A 209 -3.47 -27.14 -15.70
N LEU A 210 -2.60 -26.55 -14.86
CA LEU A 210 -1.99 -27.24 -13.71
C LEU A 210 -3.00 -27.70 -12.66
N MET A 211 -4.07 -26.93 -12.45
CA MET A 211 -5.19 -27.35 -11.60
C MET A 211 -5.93 -28.56 -12.19
N ARG A 212 -6.17 -28.56 -13.50
CA ARG A 212 -6.85 -29.67 -14.20
C ARG A 212 -5.99 -30.93 -14.28
N SER A 213 -4.67 -30.78 -14.38
CA SER A 213 -3.72 -31.90 -14.44
C SER A 213 -3.43 -32.51 -13.06
N GLY A 214 -4.00 -31.98 -11.97
CA GLY A 214 -3.79 -32.48 -10.62
C GLY A 214 -2.40 -32.18 -10.05
N GLN A 215 -1.58 -31.39 -10.76
CA GLN A 215 -0.22 -31.03 -10.34
C GLN A 215 -0.17 -29.85 -9.35
N LEU A 216 -1.34 -29.29 -9.01
CA LEU A 216 -1.46 -28.13 -8.14
C LEU A 216 -2.36 -28.41 -6.95
N VAL A 217 -1.86 -28.13 -5.75
CA VAL A 217 -2.57 -28.27 -4.48
C VAL A 217 -2.79 -26.88 -3.88
N VAL A 218 -4.03 -26.56 -3.52
CA VAL A 218 -4.39 -25.28 -2.89
C VAL A 218 -4.67 -25.48 -1.41
N LYS A 219 -3.99 -24.75 -0.54
CA LYS A 219 -4.25 -24.74 0.91
C LYS A 219 -4.57 -23.33 1.40
N ARG A 220 -5.41 -23.23 2.43
CA ARG A 220 -5.79 -21.95 3.04
C ARG A 220 -5.21 -21.85 4.44
N ARG A 221 -4.56 -20.72 4.73
CA ARG A 221 -4.11 -20.33 6.06
C ARG A 221 -4.58 -18.91 6.33
N ILE A 222 -5.60 -18.78 7.16
CA ILE A 222 -6.15 -17.48 7.56
C ILE A 222 -5.44 -17.03 8.84
N ALA A 223 -5.25 -15.71 8.99
CA ALA A 223 -4.76 -15.11 10.23
C ALA A 223 -3.34 -15.57 10.66
N TRP A 224 -2.51 -15.98 9.70
CA TRP A 224 -1.12 -16.39 9.95
C TRP A 224 -0.23 -15.23 10.39
N MET A 225 -0.58 -13.99 10.02
CA MET A 225 0.15 -12.77 10.39
C MET A 225 0.30 -12.59 11.91
N TYR A 226 -0.58 -13.24 12.69
CA TYR A 226 -0.54 -13.21 14.15
C TYR A 226 0.32 -14.32 14.77
N ALA A 227 0.82 -15.25 13.96
CA ALA A 227 1.74 -16.32 14.35
C ALA A 227 2.64 -16.71 13.15
N PRO A 228 3.51 -15.78 12.68
CA PRO A 228 4.32 -15.97 11.48
C PRO A 228 5.24 -17.19 11.59
N ASP A 229 5.79 -17.46 12.77
CA ASP A 229 6.61 -18.65 13.05
C ASP A 229 5.94 -19.98 12.71
N LYS A 230 4.62 -20.05 12.90
CA LYS A 230 3.84 -21.26 12.55
C LYS A 230 3.59 -21.36 11.05
N LEU A 231 3.55 -20.23 10.35
CA LEU A 231 3.44 -20.23 8.89
C LEU A 231 4.75 -20.70 8.26
N GLU A 232 5.87 -20.14 8.70
CA GLU A 232 7.21 -20.47 8.20
C GLU A 232 7.43 -21.99 8.27
N LYS A 233 7.35 -22.57 9.47
CA LYS A 233 7.47 -24.02 9.68
C LYS A 233 6.47 -24.85 8.88
N TRP A 234 5.25 -24.33 8.70
CA TRP A 234 4.24 -25.04 7.92
C TRP A 234 4.61 -25.05 6.42
N LEU A 235 5.13 -23.95 5.88
CA LEU A 235 5.60 -23.88 4.49
C LEU A 235 6.83 -24.77 4.27
N GLU A 236 7.78 -24.75 5.21
CA GLU A 236 8.96 -25.61 5.19
C GLU A 236 8.57 -27.09 5.17
N ALA A 237 7.63 -27.49 6.03
CA ALA A 237 7.11 -28.85 6.05
C ALA A 237 6.36 -29.24 4.75
N MET A 238 5.73 -28.28 4.05
CA MET A 238 5.14 -28.56 2.74
C MET A 238 6.22 -28.78 1.69
N GLU A 239 7.28 -27.98 1.68
CA GLU A 239 8.42 -28.15 0.76
C GLU A 239 9.14 -29.49 0.96
N GLU A 240 9.29 -29.93 2.21
CA GLU A 240 9.86 -31.24 2.54
C GLU A 240 8.99 -32.41 2.07
N GLN A 241 7.68 -32.20 1.93
CA GLN A 241 6.74 -33.18 1.39
C GLN A 241 6.69 -33.16 -0.15
N GLY A 242 7.51 -32.34 -0.81
CA GLY A 242 7.47 -32.14 -2.26
C GLY A 242 6.31 -31.25 -2.72
N LEU A 243 5.66 -30.53 -1.80
CA LEU A 243 4.69 -29.49 -2.14
C LEU A 243 5.42 -28.15 -2.21
N ASN A 244 5.89 -27.81 -3.42
CA ASN A 244 6.67 -26.61 -3.61
C ASN A 244 5.78 -25.38 -3.73
N LEU A 245 5.98 -24.37 -2.87
CA LEU A 245 5.20 -23.15 -2.93
C LEU A 245 5.52 -22.43 -4.25
N PHE A 246 4.47 -22.25 -5.05
CA PHE A 246 4.58 -21.56 -6.32
C PHE A 246 4.00 -20.14 -6.23
N ARG A 247 2.91 -19.95 -5.48
CA ARG A 247 2.24 -18.65 -5.40
C ARG A 247 1.46 -18.49 -4.11
N VAL A 248 1.39 -17.25 -3.63
CA VAL A 248 0.41 -16.83 -2.63
C VAL A 248 -0.65 -15.94 -3.27
N GLY A 249 -1.92 -16.14 -2.89
CA GLY A 249 -3.05 -15.34 -3.34
C GLY A 249 -2.92 -13.87 -2.91
N LYS A 250 -3.62 -12.96 -3.59
CA LYS A 250 -3.52 -11.51 -3.35
C LYS A 250 -3.86 -11.07 -1.92
N THR A 251 -4.70 -11.84 -1.23
CA THR A 251 -5.09 -11.62 0.16
C THR A 251 -4.05 -12.14 1.16
N GLY A 252 -3.06 -12.91 0.70
CA GLY A 252 -2.07 -13.58 1.55
C GLY A 252 -2.58 -14.85 2.24
N THR A 253 -3.84 -15.26 2.06
CA THR A 253 -4.45 -16.36 2.84
C THR A 253 -4.58 -17.68 2.11
N VAL A 254 -4.27 -17.70 0.81
CA VAL A 254 -4.38 -18.86 -0.07
C VAL A 254 -3.00 -19.16 -0.63
N PHE A 255 -2.54 -20.40 -0.52
CA PHE A 255 -1.22 -20.85 -0.90
C PHE A 255 -1.38 -21.93 -1.97
N TYR A 256 -0.70 -21.74 -3.10
CA TYR A 256 -0.73 -22.61 -4.26
C TYR A 256 0.60 -23.36 -4.32
N PHE A 257 0.53 -24.68 -4.21
CA PHE A 257 1.69 -25.57 -4.24
C PHE A 257 1.69 -26.36 -5.54
N LYS A 258 2.85 -26.45 -6.16
CA LYS A 258 3.11 -27.38 -7.26
C LYS A 258 3.68 -28.67 -6.68
N ILE A 259 3.18 -29.81 -7.12
CA ILE A 259 3.78 -31.11 -6.77
C ILE A 259 5.12 -31.20 -7.49
N GLY A 260 6.19 -31.40 -6.72
CA GLY A 260 7.56 -31.51 -7.20
C GLY A 260 8.40 -32.34 -6.25
N SER A 261 9.72 -32.19 -6.35
CA SER A 261 10.66 -32.91 -5.47
C SER A 261 10.75 -32.24 -4.11
N PRO A 262 10.92 -33.03 -3.03
CA PRO A 262 11.29 -32.51 -1.72
C PRO A 262 12.52 -31.61 -1.81
N ARG A 263 12.45 -30.42 -1.19
CA ARG A 263 13.57 -29.48 -1.10
C ARG A 263 13.58 -28.74 0.23
N LYS A 264 14.74 -28.21 0.59
CA LYS A 264 14.95 -27.44 1.82
C LYS A 264 14.92 -25.96 1.50
N ILE A 265 13.86 -25.30 1.96
CA ILE A 265 13.69 -23.85 1.85
C ILE A 265 13.47 -23.30 3.24
N SER A 266 14.14 -22.20 3.57
CA SER A 266 13.83 -21.40 4.75
C SER A 266 12.84 -20.31 4.34
N TYR A 267 11.79 -20.15 5.14
CA TYR A 267 10.82 -19.07 4.97
C TYR A 267 10.96 -18.04 6.09
N CYS A 268 10.88 -16.75 5.73
CA CYS A 268 10.79 -15.69 6.71
C CYS A 268 9.63 -14.73 6.40
N ALA A 269 8.66 -14.68 7.29
CA ALA A 269 7.56 -13.73 7.24
C ALA A 269 7.96 -12.44 7.97
N ASP A 270 8.35 -11.44 7.18
CA ASP A 270 8.82 -10.16 7.69
C ASP A 270 7.73 -9.09 7.65
N TYR A 271 7.66 -8.27 8.71
CA TYR A 271 6.66 -7.21 8.84
C TYR A 271 7.33 -5.83 8.83
N GLN A 272 6.94 -4.98 7.89
CA GLN A 272 7.57 -3.68 7.73
C GLN A 272 6.54 -2.56 7.66
N ASN A 273 6.80 -1.45 8.35
CA ASN A 273 5.90 -0.28 8.29
C ASN A 273 6.12 0.56 7.03
N ASN A 274 7.35 0.61 6.51
CA ASN A 274 7.67 1.34 5.29
C ASN A 274 8.93 0.73 4.67
N THR A 275 8.77 0.15 3.48
CA THR A 275 9.87 -0.42 2.70
C THR A 275 10.13 0.50 1.52
N ASP A 276 11.33 1.07 1.46
CA ASP A 276 11.85 1.71 0.25
C ASP A 276 12.37 0.59 -0.68
N GLU A 277 12.48 0.83 -1.99
CA GLU A 277 12.88 -0.22 -2.95
C GLU A 277 14.25 -0.83 -2.61
N SER A 278 15.16 -0.04 -2.03
CA SER A 278 16.48 -0.48 -1.55
C SER A 278 16.42 -1.64 -0.56
N TYR A 279 15.36 -1.75 0.24
CA TYR A 279 15.20 -2.87 1.18
C TYR A 279 15.07 -4.21 0.45
N PHE A 280 14.30 -4.26 -0.64
CA PHE A 280 14.15 -5.49 -1.42
C PHE A 280 15.43 -5.84 -2.17
N ASP A 281 16.19 -4.83 -2.60
CA ASP A 281 17.44 -5.02 -3.32
C ASP A 281 18.48 -5.72 -2.42
N ILE A 282 18.66 -5.25 -1.17
CA ILE A 282 19.59 -5.86 -0.19
C ILE A 282 19.29 -7.35 0.05
N HIS A 283 18.01 -7.73 0.20
CA HIS A 283 17.66 -9.12 0.45
C HIS A 283 17.83 -10.01 -0.77
N ARG A 284 17.52 -9.49 -1.97
CA ARG A 284 17.75 -10.22 -3.22
C ARG A 284 19.24 -10.45 -3.48
N ASP A 285 20.08 -9.47 -3.19
CA ASP A 285 21.53 -9.61 -3.27
C ASP A 285 22.06 -10.65 -2.28
N ALA A 286 21.38 -10.87 -1.16
CA ALA A 286 21.67 -11.92 -0.18
C ALA A 286 21.05 -13.29 -0.53
N GLY A 287 20.51 -13.46 -1.73
CA GLY A 287 19.93 -14.71 -2.23
C GLY A 287 18.51 -15.01 -1.75
N TRP A 288 17.80 -14.04 -1.17
CA TRP A 288 16.40 -14.20 -0.79
C TRP A 288 15.45 -13.84 -1.91
N GLU A 289 14.45 -14.69 -2.13
CA GLU A 289 13.36 -14.45 -3.08
C GLU A 289 12.09 -14.04 -2.35
N SER A 290 11.33 -13.08 -2.91
CA SER A 290 10.05 -12.67 -2.33
C SER A 290 8.94 -13.58 -2.84
N ALA A 291 8.50 -14.56 -2.03
CA ALA A 291 7.38 -15.44 -2.35
C ALA A 291 6.01 -14.74 -2.26
N TYR A 292 5.92 -13.66 -1.46
CA TYR A 292 4.72 -12.83 -1.36
C TYR A 292 5.03 -11.44 -0.82
N VAL A 293 4.33 -10.42 -1.34
CA VAL A 293 4.32 -9.07 -0.77
C VAL A 293 2.88 -8.63 -0.60
N SER A 294 2.51 -8.23 0.62
CA SER A 294 1.15 -7.78 0.91
C SER A 294 0.83 -6.47 0.19
N THR A 295 -0.42 -6.34 -0.23
CA THR A 295 -0.92 -5.14 -0.94
C THR A 295 -1.35 -4.03 0.01
N SER A 296 -1.40 -4.30 1.32
CA SER A 296 -1.84 -3.34 2.33
C SER A 296 -0.76 -2.28 2.58
N SER A 297 -1.17 -1.01 2.57
CA SER A 297 -0.29 0.10 2.91
C SER A 297 0.00 0.23 4.41
N PHE A 298 -0.87 -0.33 5.27
CA PHE A 298 -0.77 -0.19 6.72
C PHE A 298 -0.05 -1.36 7.38
N GLN A 299 -0.10 -2.53 6.76
CA GLN A 299 0.51 -3.77 7.27
C GLN A 299 1.23 -4.46 6.12
N LYS A 300 2.47 -4.03 5.84
CA LYS A 300 3.27 -4.70 4.81
C LYS A 300 3.89 -5.95 5.39
N TRP A 301 3.50 -7.08 4.84
CA TRP A 301 4.11 -8.37 5.11
C TRP A 301 4.82 -8.82 3.84
N THR A 302 6.08 -9.19 3.97
CA THR A 302 6.85 -9.84 2.91
C THR A 302 7.17 -11.24 3.36
N LEU A 303 6.83 -12.23 2.55
CA LEU A 303 7.27 -13.60 2.74
C LEU A 303 8.52 -13.80 1.88
N TRP A 304 9.65 -13.97 2.54
CA TRP A 304 10.92 -14.30 1.92
C TRP A 304 11.13 -15.80 1.93
N SER A 305 11.80 -16.31 0.90
CA SER A 305 12.18 -17.71 0.75
C SER A 305 13.61 -17.83 0.25
N ARG A 306 14.38 -18.76 0.81
CA ARG A 306 15.72 -19.09 0.30
C ARG A 306 15.95 -20.59 0.38
N GLU A 307 16.33 -21.19 -0.73
CA GLU A 307 16.71 -22.59 -0.82
C GLU A 307 18.13 -22.80 -0.26
N TYR A 308 18.35 -23.93 0.41
CA TYR A 308 19.64 -24.28 1.01
C TYR A 308 19.90 -25.78 0.91
N SER A 309 21.16 -26.18 0.99
CA SER A 309 21.56 -27.59 0.82
C SER A 309 21.56 -28.37 2.13
N MET A 310 21.45 -29.70 2.03
CA MET A 310 21.59 -30.59 3.19
C MET A 310 23.01 -30.45 3.78
N GLY A 311 23.10 -29.99 5.04
CA GLY A 311 24.36 -29.73 5.74
C GLY A 311 24.78 -28.25 5.77
N GLU A 312 24.11 -27.38 5.04
CA GLU A 312 24.24 -25.93 5.18
C GLU A 312 23.44 -25.44 6.40
N GLU A 313 23.94 -24.42 7.10
CA GLU A 313 23.15 -23.78 8.17
C GLU A 313 21.89 -23.12 7.58
N GLU A 314 20.76 -23.26 8.29
CA GLU A 314 19.49 -22.67 7.89
C GLU A 314 19.65 -21.15 7.67
N PRO A 315 19.40 -20.63 6.46
CA PRO A 315 19.57 -19.22 6.18
C PRO A 315 18.65 -18.37 7.06
N GLN A 316 19.21 -17.41 7.79
CA GLN A 316 18.41 -16.45 8.56
C GLN A 316 18.47 -15.07 7.92
N ILE A 317 17.32 -14.45 7.72
CA ILE A 317 17.24 -13.11 7.11
C ILE A 317 17.83 -12.03 8.03
N TYR A 318 17.81 -12.27 9.34
CA TYR A 318 18.39 -11.41 10.36
C TYR A 318 19.41 -12.19 11.17
N SER A 319 20.65 -11.71 11.18
CA SER A 319 21.74 -12.32 11.97
C SER A 319 21.62 -12.01 13.46
N ASP A 320 20.99 -10.89 13.82
CA ASP A 320 20.84 -10.47 15.22
C ASP A 320 19.48 -10.90 15.81
N LYS A 321 19.57 -11.80 16.80
CA LYS A 321 18.43 -12.30 17.61
C LYS A 321 17.69 -11.17 18.33
N SER A 322 18.40 -10.12 18.75
CA SER A 322 17.81 -8.96 19.45
C SER A 322 16.83 -8.20 18.55
N HIS A 323 17.17 -8.09 17.26
CA HIS A 323 16.36 -7.43 16.25
C HIS A 323 15.05 -8.20 16.01
N GLN A 324 15.12 -9.52 15.89
CA GLN A 324 13.96 -10.40 15.73
C GLN A 324 13.01 -10.30 16.94
N LEU A 325 13.53 -10.24 18.16
CA LEU A 325 12.71 -10.10 19.37
C LEU A 325 12.02 -8.73 19.45
N LYS A 326 12.75 -7.64 19.16
CA LYS A 326 12.21 -6.28 19.10
C LYS A 326 11.11 -6.18 18.04
N HIS A 327 11.31 -6.86 16.92
CA HIS A 327 10.35 -6.95 15.83
C HIS A 327 9.06 -7.68 16.24
N ALA A 328 9.17 -8.87 16.82
CA ALA A 328 8.02 -9.62 17.34
C ALA A 328 7.24 -8.84 18.40
N ARG A 329 7.94 -8.11 19.29
CA ARG A 329 7.30 -7.23 20.28
C ARG A 329 6.52 -6.10 19.62
N ARG A 330 7.10 -5.46 18.60
CA ARG A 330 6.43 -4.39 17.85
C ARG A 330 5.14 -4.90 17.21
N ILE A 331 5.16 -6.08 16.59
CA ILE A 331 3.97 -6.72 16.02
C ILE A 331 2.90 -6.90 17.11
N ALA A 332 3.25 -7.49 18.25
CA ALA A 332 2.32 -7.76 19.34
C ALA A 332 1.67 -6.48 19.90
N VAL A 333 2.48 -5.45 20.15
CA VAL A 333 1.99 -4.14 20.61
C VAL A 333 1.10 -3.49 19.56
N THR A 334 1.52 -3.44 18.29
CA THR A 334 0.74 -2.82 17.20
C THR A 334 -0.65 -3.43 17.08
N TYR A 335 -0.74 -4.76 17.02
CA TYR A 335 -2.03 -5.44 16.91
C TYR A 335 -2.87 -5.35 18.18
N SER A 336 -2.23 -5.33 19.36
CA SER A 336 -2.93 -5.12 20.63
C SER A 336 -3.55 -3.73 20.71
N CYS A 337 -2.82 -2.68 20.33
CA CYS A 337 -3.35 -1.31 20.25
C CYS A 337 -4.50 -1.20 19.23
N MET A 338 -4.49 -2.01 18.17
CA MET A 338 -5.56 -2.03 17.18
C MET A 338 -6.81 -2.78 17.66
N PHE A 339 -6.65 -3.97 18.27
CA PHE A 339 -7.77 -4.86 18.56
C PHE A 339 -8.31 -4.78 19.99
N ILE A 340 -7.50 -4.44 20.99
CA ILE A 340 -7.98 -4.34 22.39
C ILE A 340 -9.05 -3.26 22.54
N PRO A 341 -8.91 -2.03 21.98
CA PRO A 341 -9.96 -1.03 22.05
C PRO A 341 -11.27 -1.50 21.40
N LEU A 342 -11.18 -2.25 20.29
CA LEU A 342 -12.36 -2.85 19.65
C LEU A 342 -12.99 -3.90 20.56
N VAL A 343 -12.21 -4.77 21.19
CA VAL A 343 -12.73 -5.75 22.16
C VAL A 343 -13.44 -5.06 23.32
N ILE A 344 -12.81 -4.04 23.93
CA ILE A 344 -13.40 -3.27 25.03
C ILE A 344 -14.70 -2.60 24.57
N PHE A 345 -14.70 -1.95 23.41
CA PHE A 345 -15.89 -1.32 22.85
C PHE A 345 -17.03 -2.32 22.66
N ASN A 346 -16.76 -3.49 22.10
CA ASN A 346 -17.77 -4.54 21.91
C ASN A 346 -18.28 -5.09 23.26
N ILE A 347 -17.43 -5.23 24.28
CA ILE A 347 -17.84 -5.62 25.63
C ILE A 347 -18.77 -4.58 26.25
N LEU A 348 -18.40 -3.29 26.17
CA LEU A 348 -19.23 -2.19 26.67
C LEU A 348 -20.57 -2.12 25.93
N PHE A 349 -20.56 -2.33 24.61
CA PHE A 349 -21.78 -2.37 23.80
C PHE A 349 -22.70 -3.50 24.23
N ILE A 350 -22.20 -4.72 24.41
CA ILE A 350 -22.99 -5.84 24.93
C ILE A 350 -23.53 -5.51 26.34
N GLY A 351 -22.69 -4.96 27.22
CA GLY A 351 -23.10 -4.58 28.57
C GLY A 351 -24.25 -3.56 28.59
N ALA A 352 -24.19 -2.55 27.72
CA ALA A 352 -25.27 -1.57 27.57
C ALA A 352 -26.56 -2.20 27.04
N ASN A 353 -26.46 -3.13 26.07
CA ASN A 353 -27.63 -3.85 25.53
C ASN A 353 -28.24 -4.79 26.58
N ILE A 354 -27.44 -5.51 27.37
CA ILE A 354 -27.93 -6.34 28.48
C ILE A 354 -28.64 -5.48 29.53
N HIS A 355 -28.10 -4.30 29.85
CA HIS A 355 -28.77 -3.37 30.76
C HIS A 355 -30.13 -2.90 30.22
N GLN A 356 -30.24 -2.63 28.91
CA GLN A 356 -31.53 -2.30 28.30
C GLN A 356 -32.49 -3.50 28.23
N MET A 357 -31.98 -4.72 28.03
CA MET A 357 -32.74 -5.97 28.10
C MET A 357 -33.42 -6.18 29.45
N PHE A 358 -32.79 -5.79 30.57
CA PHE A 358 -33.46 -5.89 31.87
C PHE A 358 -34.68 -4.96 31.97
N ASN A 359 -34.74 -3.92 31.13
CA ASN A 359 -35.82 -2.93 31.12
C ASN A 359 -36.88 -3.19 30.03
N TYR A 360 -36.56 -3.99 28.98
CA TYR A 360 -37.44 -4.26 27.83
C TYR A 360 -37.29 -5.71 27.32
N ASN A 361 -38.36 -6.32 26.81
CA ASN A 361 -38.31 -7.67 26.23
C ASN A 361 -37.44 -7.70 24.95
N LEU A 362 -36.53 -8.68 24.86
CA LEU A 362 -35.63 -8.85 23.73
C LEU A 362 -36.37 -9.16 22.42
N ASP A 363 -36.04 -8.41 21.37
CA ASP A 363 -36.34 -8.82 20.00
C ASP A 363 -35.28 -9.82 19.47
N LYS A 364 -35.68 -10.68 18.51
CA LYS A 364 -34.80 -11.68 17.87
C LYS A 364 -33.59 -11.02 17.20
N ILE A 365 -33.75 -9.81 16.69
CA ILE A 365 -32.67 -9.04 16.05
C ILE A 365 -31.60 -8.64 17.06
N GLU A 366 -32.00 -8.24 18.26
CA GLU A 366 -31.07 -7.85 19.35
C GLU A 366 -30.27 -9.04 19.84
N LEU A 367 -30.92 -10.21 19.98
CA LEU A 367 -30.25 -11.46 20.34
C LEU A 367 -29.20 -11.86 19.29
N LEU A 368 -29.54 -11.78 18.00
CA LEU A 368 -28.60 -12.06 16.91
C LEU A 368 -27.40 -11.10 16.93
N ASN A 369 -27.64 -9.81 17.16
CA ASN A 369 -26.59 -8.81 17.28
C ASN A 369 -25.64 -9.12 18.46
N MET A 370 -26.17 -9.48 19.63
CA MET A 370 -25.35 -9.87 20.78
C MET A 370 -24.44 -11.07 20.46
N ILE A 371 -24.98 -12.10 19.81
CA ILE A 371 -24.19 -13.27 19.37
C ILE A 371 -23.07 -12.85 18.43
N LEU A 372 -23.35 -11.98 17.47
CA LEU A 372 -22.34 -11.47 16.54
C LEU A 372 -21.22 -10.72 17.28
N PHE A 373 -21.55 -9.87 18.25
CA PHE A 373 -20.55 -9.14 19.04
C PHE A 373 -19.68 -10.07 19.89
N VAL A 374 -20.25 -11.14 20.47
CA VAL A 374 -19.47 -12.17 21.16
C VAL A 374 -18.48 -12.84 20.21
N ILE A 375 -18.91 -13.20 19.00
CA ILE A 375 -18.03 -13.78 17.97
C ILE A 375 -16.89 -12.79 17.63
N LEU A 376 -17.18 -11.50 17.46
CA LEU A 376 -16.16 -10.48 17.19
C LEU A 376 -15.16 -10.34 18.33
N ILE A 377 -15.61 -10.37 19.58
CA ILE A 377 -14.73 -10.36 20.77
C ILE A 377 -13.76 -11.54 20.74
N LEU A 378 -14.27 -12.75 20.48
CA LEU A 378 -13.44 -13.95 20.40
C LEU A 378 -12.42 -13.87 19.26
N ILE A 379 -12.84 -13.40 18.08
CA ILE A 379 -11.95 -13.25 16.92
C ILE A 379 -10.83 -12.23 17.22
N TYR A 380 -11.17 -11.00 17.58
CA TYR A 380 -10.19 -9.93 17.82
C TYR A 380 -9.31 -10.21 19.05
N GLY A 381 -9.88 -10.79 20.11
CA GLY A 381 -9.14 -11.27 21.27
C GLY A 381 -8.12 -12.34 20.88
N SER A 382 -8.50 -13.30 20.03
CA SER A 382 -7.60 -14.35 19.56
C SER A 382 -6.39 -13.80 18.79
N PHE A 383 -6.56 -12.73 18.01
CA PHE A 383 -5.46 -12.11 17.25
C PHE A 383 -4.42 -11.49 18.19
N SER A 384 -4.88 -10.74 19.20
CA SER A 384 -4.00 -10.18 20.23
C SER A 384 -3.25 -11.28 20.98
N ILE A 385 -3.95 -12.32 21.43
CA ILE A 385 -3.34 -13.45 22.15
C ILE A 385 -2.28 -14.15 21.28
N ARG A 386 -2.59 -14.45 20.01
CA ARG A 386 -1.66 -15.14 19.10
C ARG A 386 -0.34 -14.38 18.92
N THR A 387 -0.40 -13.06 18.75
CA THR A 387 0.81 -12.23 18.59
C THR A 387 1.69 -12.21 19.83
N TRP A 388 1.10 -12.14 21.03
CA TRP A 388 1.83 -12.25 22.29
C TRP A 388 2.41 -13.65 22.53
N LEU A 389 1.69 -14.70 22.15
CA LEU A 389 2.21 -16.06 22.20
C LEU A 389 3.39 -16.25 21.23
N TYR A 390 3.35 -15.62 20.05
CA TYR A 390 4.49 -15.59 19.11
C TYR A 390 5.70 -14.93 19.76
N TYR A 391 5.55 -13.72 20.30
CA TYR A 391 6.62 -13.04 21.04
C TYR A 391 7.20 -13.91 22.17
N ARG A 392 6.34 -14.55 22.98
CA ARG A 392 6.77 -15.44 24.07
C ARG A 392 7.54 -16.66 23.57
N ARG A 393 7.10 -17.30 22.47
CA ARG A 393 7.81 -18.45 21.87
C ARG A 393 9.20 -18.02 21.39
N LEU A 394 9.29 -16.87 20.74
CA LEU A 394 10.55 -16.34 20.23
C LEU A 394 11.51 -15.96 21.36
N SER A 395 11.01 -15.29 22.39
CA SER A 395 11.79 -14.94 23.59
C SER A 395 12.33 -16.18 24.30
N LYS A 396 11.52 -17.24 24.45
CA LYS A 396 11.99 -18.50 25.05
C LYS A 396 13.10 -19.16 24.22
N ARG A 397 12.99 -19.14 22.89
CA ARG A 397 14.02 -19.71 21.99
C ARG A 397 15.37 -19.01 22.13
N TYR A 398 15.40 -17.70 22.35
CA TYR A 398 16.67 -16.98 22.50
C TYR A 398 17.27 -17.10 23.89
N ASN A 399 16.45 -17.10 24.94
CA ASN A 399 16.93 -17.27 26.31
C ASN A 399 17.50 -18.66 26.59
N TYR A 400 17.15 -19.68 25.78
CA TYR A 400 17.67 -21.04 25.90
C TYR A 400 18.97 -21.27 25.11
N ASN A 401 19.32 -20.33 24.21
CA ASN A 401 20.50 -20.38 23.35
C ASN A 401 21.57 -19.34 23.75
N MET A 402 21.49 -18.85 24.99
CA MET A 402 22.52 -18.13 25.76
C MET A 402 22.92 -19.05 26.89
#